data_AF-A0A348XJL0-F1
#
_entry.id   AF-A0A348XJL0-F1
#
_cell.length_a   1.000
_cell.length_b   1.000
_cell.length_c   1.000
_cell.angle_alpha   90.00
_cell.angle_beta   90.00
_cell.angle_gamma   90.00
#
_symmetry.space_group_name_H-M   'P 1'
#
loop_
_entity.id
_entity.type
_entity.pdbx_description
1 polymer ?
#
loop_
_entity_poly.entity_id
_entity_poly.type
_entity_poly.pdbx_seq_one_letter_code
_entity_poly.pdbx_strand_id
1 'polypeptide(L)'
;MAQSGMRFTTAYASATVCSPSRAGLLTGQAPQRNYRLPAPAFRMVHSLKEWGIANNELPEDTDCHLSTDLVTLPQTFKQQGYATGMIGKWHLSGYDENGVKHGPEKYGFDEVLISEQVGIAGGSYFHPYV
;
A
#
# COMPACT_ATOMS: atom_id res chain seq x y z
N MET A 1 -1.06 -25.96 -5.89
CA MET A 1 -2.20 -25.05 -5.59
C MET A 1 -3.31 -25.14 -6.63
N ALA A 2 -3.06 -24.96 -7.94
CA ALA A 2 -4.13 -25.00 -8.95
C ALA A 2 -4.75 -26.39 -9.20
N GLN A 3 -3.99 -27.48 -9.04
CA GLN A 3 -4.49 -28.86 -9.25
C GLN A 3 -5.34 -29.41 -8.09
N SER A 4 -5.21 -28.82 -6.90
CA SER A 4 -5.79 -29.32 -5.66
C SER A 4 -6.68 -28.27 -4.97
N GLY A 5 -7.13 -27.25 -5.72
CA GLY A 5 -7.90 -26.14 -5.20
C GLY A 5 -8.78 -25.51 -6.26
N MET A 6 -9.40 -24.39 -5.91
CA MET A 6 -10.25 -23.64 -6.84
C MET A 6 -9.42 -22.70 -7.72
N ARG A 7 -9.69 -22.70 -9.03
CA ARG A 7 -9.06 -21.80 -10.00
C ARG A 7 -10.11 -20.88 -10.62
N PHE A 8 -10.00 -19.58 -10.34
CA PHE A 8 -10.78 -18.56 -11.03
C PHE A 8 -10.13 -18.24 -12.38
N THR A 9 -10.86 -18.45 -13.48
CA THR A 9 -10.44 -18.04 -14.83
C THR A 9 -10.67 -16.56 -15.09
N THR A 10 -11.51 -15.94 -14.25
CA THR A 10 -11.95 -14.57 -14.37
C THR A 10 -11.91 -13.93 -13.00
N ALA A 11 -10.76 -13.32 -12.66
CA ALA A 11 -10.51 -12.63 -11.40
C ALA A 11 -9.75 -11.33 -11.67
N TYR A 12 -10.21 -10.22 -11.08
CA TYR A 12 -9.70 -8.89 -11.39
C TYR A 12 -9.14 -8.22 -10.14
N ALA A 13 -8.03 -7.49 -10.30
CA ALA A 13 -7.57 -6.56 -9.28
C ALA A 13 -8.48 -5.32 -9.25
N SER A 14 -8.56 -4.65 -8.10
CA SER A 14 -9.37 -3.44 -7.95
C SER A 14 -8.80 -2.21 -8.70
N ALA A 15 -7.53 -2.27 -9.13
CA ALA A 15 -6.90 -1.26 -9.99
C ALA A 15 -5.79 -1.86 -10.88
N THR A 16 -5.29 -1.05 -11.82
CA THR A 16 -4.21 -1.42 -12.75
C THR A 16 -2.80 -1.12 -12.22
N VAL A 17 -2.68 -0.55 -11.01
CA VAL A 17 -1.40 -0.20 -10.38
C VAL A 17 -1.38 -0.63 -8.91
N CYS A 18 -0.17 -0.81 -8.38
CA CYS A 18 0.07 -1.55 -7.13
C CYS A 18 -0.62 -0.97 -5.88
N SER A 19 -0.44 0.30 -5.56
CA SER A 19 -1.01 0.91 -4.34
C SER A 19 -2.54 0.85 -4.28
N PRO A 20 -3.32 1.33 -5.28
CA PRO A 20 -4.78 1.25 -5.23
C PRO A 20 -5.29 -0.18 -5.23
N SER A 21 -4.59 -1.11 -5.89
CA SER A 21 -4.93 -2.54 -5.81
C SER A 21 -4.77 -3.10 -4.41
N ARG A 22 -3.69 -2.74 -3.72
CA ARG A 22 -3.43 -3.15 -2.32
C ARG A 22 -4.41 -2.51 -1.35
N ALA A 23 -4.73 -1.23 -1.54
CA ALA A 23 -5.75 -0.56 -0.73
C ALA A 23 -7.11 -1.25 -0.87
N GLY A 24 -7.55 -1.54 -2.10
CA GLY A 24 -8.83 -2.24 -2.31
C GLY A 24 -8.85 -3.67 -1.75
N LEU A 25 -7.72 -4.38 -1.78
CA LEU A 25 -7.58 -5.69 -1.14
C LEU A 25 -7.74 -5.61 0.39
N LEU A 26 -7.09 -4.62 1.02
CA LEU A 26 -7.07 -4.51 2.48
C LEU A 26 -8.36 -3.92 3.05
N THR A 27 -9.03 -3.01 2.35
CA THR A 27 -10.25 -2.35 2.86
C THR A 27 -11.53 -2.99 2.34
N GLY A 28 -11.45 -3.80 1.27
CA GLY A 28 -12.62 -4.30 0.55
C GLY A 28 -13.40 -3.20 -0.19
N GLN A 29 -12.88 -1.98 -0.27
CA GLN A 29 -13.55 -0.85 -0.92
C GLN A 29 -12.95 -0.55 -2.30
N ALA A 30 -13.77 0.06 -3.17
CA ALA A 30 -13.30 0.61 -4.43
C ALA A 30 -12.18 1.65 -4.15
N PRO A 31 -11.04 1.62 -4.88
CA PRO A 31 -9.90 2.48 -4.58
C PRO A 31 -10.22 3.98 -4.54
N GLN A 32 -11.25 4.42 -5.26
CA GLN A 32 -11.73 5.81 -5.26
C GLN A 32 -12.25 6.28 -3.88
N ARG A 33 -12.58 5.36 -2.97
CA ARG A 33 -13.01 5.67 -1.59
C ARG A 33 -11.88 5.68 -0.57
N ASN A 34 -10.72 5.11 -0.93
CA ASN A 34 -9.65 4.82 0.02
C ASN A 34 -8.65 5.98 0.21
N TYR A 35 -8.69 6.97 -0.68
CA TYR A 35 -7.71 8.06 -0.69
C TYR A 35 -8.38 9.41 -0.48
N ARG A 36 -7.68 10.29 0.24
CA ARG A 36 -8.10 11.66 0.53
C ARG A 36 -7.96 12.60 -0.69
N LEU A 37 -7.43 12.09 -1.81
CA LEU A 37 -7.22 12.84 -3.05
C LEU A 37 -7.91 12.16 -4.25
N PRO A 38 -8.40 12.93 -5.24
CA PRO A 38 -8.99 12.38 -6.44
C PRO A 38 -7.96 11.52 -7.21
N ALA A 39 -8.39 10.35 -7.69
CA ALA A 39 -7.59 9.36 -8.43
C ALA A 39 -6.56 9.88 -9.46
N PRO A 40 -6.81 10.95 -10.27
CA PRO A 40 -5.79 11.52 -11.14
C PRO A 40 -4.60 12.15 -10.40
N ALA A 41 -4.81 12.74 -9.21
CA ALA A 41 -3.74 13.28 -8.38
C ALA A 41 -2.86 12.18 -7.79
N PHE A 42 -3.46 11.06 -7.34
CA PHE A 42 -2.70 9.90 -6.84
C PHE A 42 -1.71 9.37 -7.88
N ARG A 43 -2.17 9.22 -9.14
CA ARG A 43 -1.35 8.70 -10.23
C ARG A 43 -0.28 9.70 -10.70
N MET A 44 -0.56 10.99 -10.63
CA MET A 44 0.38 12.02 -11.12
C MET A 44 1.42 12.39 -10.05
N VAL A 45 1.04 12.54 -8.80
CA VAL A 45 1.94 12.92 -7.69
C VAL A 45 2.94 11.81 -7.39
N HIS A 46 2.48 10.56 -7.31
CA HIS A 46 3.33 9.42 -6.97
C HIS A 46 4.28 9.09 -8.13
N SER A 47 3.78 9.02 -9.37
CA SER A 47 4.62 8.74 -10.54
C SER A 47 5.59 9.88 -10.88
N LEU A 48 5.24 11.16 -10.70
CA LEU A 48 6.17 12.23 -11.02
C LEU A 48 7.27 12.41 -9.96
N LYS A 49 6.98 12.18 -8.66
CA LYS A 49 8.02 12.16 -7.60
C LYS A 49 8.91 10.91 -7.71
N GLU A 50 8.33 9.73 -7.91
CA GLU A 50 9.11 8.47 -8.03
C GLU A 50 9.99 8.43 -9.29
N TRP A 51 9.59 9.11 -10.37
CA TRP A 51 10.33 9.12 -11.64
C TRP A 51 11.28 10.32 -11.78
N GLY A 52 11.36 11.19 -10.76
CA GLY A 52 12.20 12.39 -10.79
C GLY A 52 11.78 13.43 -11.84
N ILE A 53 10.50 13.44 -12.24
CA ILE A 53 9.96 14.30 -13.32
C ILE A 53 9.28 15.55 -12.74
N ALA A 54 8.69 15.48 -11.53
CA ALA A 54 8.20 16.67 -10.84
C ALA A 54 9.29 17.25 -9.94
N ASN A 55 9.68 18.50 -10.23
CA ASN A 55 10.29 19.38 -9.25
C ASN A 55 9.28 19.70 -8.13
N ASN A 56 9.76 20.25 -7.01
CA ASN A 56 9.09 20.63 -5.74
C ASN A 56 7.76 21.45 -5.82
N GLU A 57 7.03 21.46 -6.93
CA GLU A 57 5.79 22.21 -7.15
C GLU A 57 4.52 21.44 -6.76
N LEU A 58 4.65 20.18 -6.33
CA LEU A 58 3.52 19.49 -5.71
C LEU A 58 3.32 20.07 -4.30
N PRO A 59 2.08 20.41 -3.89
CA PRO A 59 1.82 20.93 -2.56
C PRO A 59 2.53 20.07 -1.51
N GLU A 60 3.28 20.69 -0.61
CA GLU A 60 4.06 20.00 0.44
C GLU A 60 3.19 18.99 1.23
N ASP A 61 1.88 19.25 1.27
CA ASP A 61 0.87 18.48 1.97
C ASP A 61 0.08 17.49 1.08
N THR A 62 0.71 16.96 0.02
CA THR A 62 0.07 15.90 -0.79
C THR A 62 0.20 14.56 -0.07
N ASP A 63 -0.52 14.41 1.04
CA ASP A 63 -0.54 13.23 1.92
C ASP A 63 -1.21 12.03 1.21
N CYS A 64 -0.48 11.44 0.26
CA CYS A 64 -0.90 10.33 -0.58
C CYS A 64 -0.67 8.98 0.12
N HIS A 65 -1.40 8.70 1.19
CA HIS A 65 -1.35 7.41 1.90
C HIS A 65 -2.74 6.80 2.07
N LEU A 66 -2.80 5.53 2.47
CA LEU A 66 -4.07 4.92 2.89
C LEU A 66 -4.55 5.61 4.16
N SER A 67 -5.81 6.07 4.22
CA SER A 67 -6.32 6.69 5.45
C SER A 67 -6.27 5.69 6.62
N THR A 68 -5.76 6.13 7.77
CA THR A 68 -5.71 5.35 9.02
C THR A 68 -7.08 5.19 9.68
N ASP A 69 -8.09 5.94 9.22
CA ASP A 69 -9.49 5.81 9.67
C ASP A 69 -10.23 4.62 9.02
N LEU A 70 -9.64 4.02 7.98
CA LEU A 70 -10.24 2.89 7.28
C LEU A 70 -10.02 1.60 8.05
N VAL A 71 -11.09 0.82 8.19
CA VAL A 71 -11.02 -0.54 8.73
C VAL A 71 -10.37 -1.46 7.68
N THR A 72 -9.35 -2.19 8.09
CA THR A 72 -8.63 -3.12 7.24
C THR A 72 -8.90 -4.58 7.60
N LEU A 73 -8.61 -5.48 6.66
CA LEU A 73 -8.73 -6.92 6.82
C LEU A 73 -7.90 -7.44 8.03
N PRO A 74 -6.62 -7.04 8.23
CA PRO A 74 -5.86 -7.45 9.41
C PRO A 74 -6.47 -6.93 10.72
N GLN A 75 -6.95 -5.68 10.77
CA GLN A 75 -7.64 -5.17 11.97
C GLN A 75 -8.87 -6.01 12.30
N THR A 76 -9.65 -6.39 11.28
CA THR A 76 -10.86 -7.20 11.44
C THR A 76 -10.51 -8.59 11.97
N PHE A 77 -9.47 -9.23 11.44
CA PHE A 77 -9.00 -10.53 11.92
C PHE A 77 -8.44 -10.46 13.34
N LYS A 78 -7.67 -9.42 13.65
CA LYS A 78 -7.11 -9.20 14.98
C LYS A 78 -8.21 -9.03 16.04
N GLN A 79 -9.31 -8.35 15.72
CA GLN A 79 -10.48 -8.26 16.60
C GLN A 79 -11.11 -9.63 16.92
N GLN A 80 -10.92 -10.62 16.05
CA GLN A 80 -11.38 -12.01 16.24
C GLN A 80 -10.30 -12.93 16.85
N GLY A 81 -9.19 -12.38 17.34
CA GLY A 81 -8.14 -13.13 18.02
C GLY A 81 -7.12 -13.80 17.10
N TYR A 82 -7.09 -13.44 15.81
CA TYR A 82 -6.03 -13.90 14.91
C TYR A 82 -4.74 -13.12 15.14
N ALA A 83 -3.61 -13.83 15.14
CA ALA A 83 -2.30 -13.21 14.95
C ALA A 83 -2.15 -12.77 13.49
N THR A 84 -1.67 -11.55 13.27
CA THR A 84 -1.56 -10.98 11.92
C THR A 84 -0.12 -10.67 11.56
N GLY A 85 0.29 -11.08 10.36
CA GLY A 85 1.65 -10.87 9.86
C GLY A 85 1.66 -10.39 8.42
N MET A 86 2.61 -9.54 8.09
CA MET A 86 2.92 -9.14 6.71
C MET A 86 4.37 -9.45 6.38
N ILE A 87 4.60 -10.05 5.22
CA ILE A 87 5.93 -10.26 4.67
C ILE A 87 5.99 -9.59 3.29
N GLY A 88 6.93 -8.66 3.11
CA GLY A 88 7.15 -8.00 1.82
C GLY A 88 6.58 -6.58 1.71
N LYS A 89 6.34 -6.17 0.46
CA LYS A 89 6.03 -4.78 0.07
C LYS A 89 4.67 -4.31 0.60
N TRP A 90 4.64 -3.13 1.21
CA TRP A 90 3.44 -2.48 1.74
C TRP A 90 2.73 -1.58 0.72
N HIS A 91 3.41 -0.55 0.24
CA HIS A 91 3.08 0.44 -0.78
C HIS A 91 1.90 1.37 -0.50
N LEU A 92 1.67 1.70 0.77
CA LEU A 92 0.51 2.49 1.22
C LEU A 92 0.84 3.55 2.28
N SER A 93 2.11 3.74 2.63
CA SER A 93 2.57 4.64 3.69
C SER A 93 2.48 6.13 3.37
N GLY A 94 2.54 6.49 2.07
CA GLY A 94 3.02 7.82 1.69
C GLY A 94 4.51 7.99 2.03
N TYR A 95 5.21 8.84 1.29
CA TYR A 95 6.63 9.11 1.51
C TYR A 95 6.85 10.62 1.62
N ASP A 96 7.60 11.04 2.65
CA ASP A 96 8.16 12.38 2.75
C ASP A 96 9.70 12.32 2.86
N GLU A 97 10.33 13.47 3.07
CA GLU A 97 11.79 13.59 3.22
C GLU A 97 12.37 12.80 4.40
N ASN A 98 11.52 12.41 5.37
CA ASN A 98 11.89 11.64 6.55
C ASN A 98 11.49 10.15 6.45
N GLY A 99 10.92 9.72 5.32
CA GLY A 99 10.58 8.32 5.04
C GLY A 99 9.09 7.98 5.16
N VAL A 100 8.78 6.81 5.73
CA VAL A 100 7.42 6.27 5.88
C VAL A 100 6.67 6.99 7.00
N LYS A 101 5.54 7.65 6.68
CA LYS A 101 4.67 8.27 7.70
C LYS A 101 3.86 7.26 8.52
N HIS A 102 3.32 6.23 7.87
CA HIS A 102 2.45 5.23 8.50
C HIS A 102 2.77 3.81 8.02
N GLY A 103 3.38 3.00 8.89
CA GLY A 103 3.71 1.63 8.55
C GLY A 103 2.52 0.64 8.69
N PRO A 104 2.69 -0.60 8.21
CA PRO A 104 1.66 -1.64 8.22
C PRO A 104 1.11 -1.94 9.62
N GLU A 105 1.89 -1.72 10.68
CA GLU A 105 1.51 -1.91 12.07
C GLU A 105 0.28 -1.07 12.47
N LYS A 106 0.10 0.11 11.86
CA LYS A 106 -1.10 0.95 12.08
C LYS A 106 -2.37 0.34 11.49
N TYR A 107 -2.22 -0.58 10.54
CA TYR A 107 -3.31 -1.23 9.81
C TYR A 107 -3.57 -2.65 10.30
N GLY A 108 -3.16 -2.96 11.54
CA GLY A 108 -3.55 -4.17 12.24
C GLY A 108 -2.65 -5.37 12.02
N PHE A 109 -1.43 -5.19 11.51
CA PHE A 109 -0.39 -6.24 11.50
C PHE A 109 0.40 -6.24 12.82
N ASP A 110 0.53 -7.41 13.45
CA ASP A 110 1.36 -7.61 14.65
C ASP A 110 2.84 -7.79 14.30
N GLU A 111 3.12 -8.51 13.22
CA GLU A 111 4.48 -8.76 12.73
C GLU A 111 4.65 -8.23 11.30
N VAL A 112 5.75 -7.52 11.06
CA VAL A 112 6.11 -7.02 9.74
C VAL A 112 7.55 -7.44 9.45
N LEU A 113 7.69 -8.32 8.48
CA LEU A 113 8.99 -8.80 8.00
C LEU A 113 9.24 -8.24 6.61
N ILE A 114 10.44 -7.75 6.36
CA ILE A 114 10.90 -7.49 4.99
C ILE A 114 10.00 -6.45 4.28
N SER A 115 9.67 -5.35 4.96
CA SER A 115 8.84 -4.29 4.37
C SER A 115 9.64 -3.10 3.88
N GLU A 116 8.99 -2.27 3.06
CA GLU A 116 9.60 -1.08 2.46
C GLU A 116 9.92 -0.04 3.54
N GLN A 117 11.13 0.52 3.48
CA GLN A 117 11.53 1.65 4.34
C GLN A 117 11.60 2.97 3.56
N VAL A 118 11.94 2.90 2.27
CA VAL A 118 12.03 4.06 1.36
C VAL A 118 11.59 3.66 -0.05
N GLY A 119 10.57 4.34 -0.60
CA GLY A 119 10.09 4.13 -1.97
C GLY A 119 9.84 2.66 -2.32
N ILE A 120 9.98 2.32 -3.61
CA ILE A 120 9.96 0.93 -4.06
C ILE A 120 11.28 0.24 -3.64
N ALA A 121 11.37 -0.11 -2.36
CA ALA A 121 12.45 -0.89 -1.77
C ALA A 121 13.88 -0.39 -2.09
N GLY A 122 14.09 0.92 -2.19
CA GLY A 122 15.39 1.49 -2.62
C GLY A 122 15.89 1.01 -4.00
N GLY A 123 15.06 0.34 -4.79
CA GLY A 123 15.44 -0.37 -6.01
C GLY A 123 15.80 -1.86 -5.84
N SER A 124 15.85 -2.40 -4.61
CA SER A 124 16.16 -3.81 -4.33
C SER A 124 14.94 -4.60 -3.88
N TYR A 125 14.53 -5.59 -4.67
CA TYR A 125 13.39 -6.47 -4.35
C TYR A 125 13.79 -7.76 -3.62
N PHE A 126 15.09 -7.97 -3.39
CA PHE A 126 15.63 -9.21 -2.84
C PHE A 126 16.52 -8.93 -1.64
N HIS A 127 16.50 -9.86 -0.70
CA HIS A 127 17.41 -9.83 0.44
C HIS A 127 18.89 -9.86 -0.03
N PRO A 128 19.80 -9.13 0.64
CA PRO A 128 19.53 -8.11 1.67
C PRO A 128 18.98 -6.83 1.03
N TYR A 129 17.88 -6.32 1.60
CA TYR A 129 17.30 -5.04 1.21
C TYR A 129 18.31 -3.96 1.58
N VAL A 130 18.83 -3.25 0.57
CA VAL A 130 19.78 -2.14 0.70
C VAL A 130 19.07 -0.80 0.55
#